data_AF-A0A6B2M3H0-F1
#
_entry.id   AF-A0A6B2M3H0-F1
#
_cell.length_a   1.000
_cell.length_b   1.000
_cell.length_c   1.000
_cell.angle_alpha   90.00
_cell.angle_beta   90.00
_cell.angle_gamma   90.00
#
_symmetry.space_group_name_H-M   'P 1'
#
loop_
_entity.id
_entity.type
_entity.pdbx_description
1 polymer ?
#
loop_
_entity_poly.entity_id
_entity_poly.type
_entity_poly.pdbx_seq_one_letter_code
_entity_poly.pdbx_strand_id
1 'polypeptide(L)'
;MTYQESDYSSESDLRAAVVELCRRMRRVEERLGLEPVEARSHSGVPEERVSDHPAAEMLQKRESLEFEVGQNWFAVIGIVVMAIGVGFALSLPFEGLPSAVPSAVGATLSLLTFGLARVARKSFETISKYLRGAGMLLLFFSALRLFFFGNPPAMETSSLAGRGILLVVLGINLVLAWRRSSPHLFILALITGFGTAVVSGSTLFLLSLTTLLVGVAGWAQLKCGWRMLVPVSFMLAMATYAVWATNNPVLGNEFKIVDESRWALIFVLIWIMGSTVIVMMREHREVEDAPVQITGLLICAFGFGLFFLHNLFAYKEAFLVSHIAAFILFLSLSLVYWKREQSWFSTFIYAMTGYMALSFALIKAFPVPEVFVALSLQSLVVIATAIYFRSRFIVVSNCLIFISILIAYTALTKQEQGMSIGFGAVALFSARILNLQKDRLALKTDLMRIIYLVIAFFAFPYALYYLVPGAYVVVAWAGVALFYYAMNWIIRNRRYRWMGHLTLLLTALYVMIVGTRQLEPQYRILSFLILGSLMLVVSLVFTISRAKRKAREGTKEEAE
;
A
#
# COMPACT_ATOMS: atom_id res chain seq x y z
N MET A 1 -4.32 0.56 54.27
CA MET A 1 -4.06 0.40 52.81
C MET A 1 -5.19 1.11 52.09
N THR A 2 -4.98 2.35 51.71
CA THR A 2 -5.99 3.17 51.02
C THR A 2 -5.27 3.93 49.93
N TYR A 3 -5.62 3.60 48.69
CA TYR A 3 -5.08 4.12 47.45
C TYR A 3 -6.16 5.03 46.87
N GLN A 4 -6.05 6.34 47.04
CA GLN A 4 -6.84 7.35 46.30
C GLN A 4 -6.38 8.74 46.71
N GLU A 5 -5.51 9.37 45.92
CA GLU A 5 -5.30 10.82 45.80
C GLU A 5 -4.10 11.08 44.87
N SER A 6 -4.28 10.99 43.56
CA SER A 6 -3.26 11.51 42.62
C SER A 6 -3.80 12.04 41.29
N ASP A 7 -5.12 12.07 41.09
CA ASP A 7 -5.73 12.50 39.81
C ASP A 7 -6.36 13.90 39.86
N TYR A 8 -6.56 14.47 41.06
CA TYR A 8 -7.15 15.81 41.23
C TYR A 8 -6.16 16.97 40.95
N SER A 9 -4.85 16.73 40.94
CA SER A 9 -3.87 17.82 40.71
C SER A 9 -3.76 18.20 39.22
N SER A 10 -4.01 17.27 38.30
CA SER A 10 -3.82 17.55 36.87
C SER A 10 -4.88 18.52 36.31
N GLU A 11 -6.11 18.45 36.82
CA GLU A 11 -7.21 19.31 36.38
C GLU A 11 -7.08 20.73 36.96
N SER A 12 -6.60 20.87 38.20
CA SER A 12 -6.29 22.17 38.78
C SER A 12 -5.13 22.86 38.07
N ASP A 13 -4.09 22.09 37.70
CA ASP A 13 -2.93 22.61 36.99
C ASP A 13 -3.29 23.06 35.56
N LEU A 14 -4.19 22.32 34.90
CA LEU A 14 -4.74 22.70 33.59
C LEU A 14 -5.57 23.99 33.66
N ARG A 15 -6.44 24.12 34.67
CA ARG A 15 -7.23 25.36 34.87
C ARG A 15 -6.33 26.55 35.17
N ALA A 16 -5.29 26.37 35.99
CA ALA A 16 -4.30 27.41 36.27
C ALA A 16 -3.53 27.82 35.02
N ALA A 17 -3.12 26.85 34.18
CA ALA A 17 -2.43 27.12 32.92
C ALA A 17 -3.30 27.88 31.92
N VAL A 18 -4.60 27.55 31.80
CA VAL A 18 -5.55 28.26 30.93
C VAL A 18 -5.75 29.70 31.39
N VAL A 19 -5.91 29.93 32.70
CA VAL A 19 -6.07 31.28 33.27
C VAL A 19 -4.83 32.14 33.00
N GLU A 20 -3.63 31.59 33.14
CA GLU A 20 -2.39 32.31 32.84
C GLU A 20 -2.24 32.59 31.33
N LEU A 21 -2.67 31.66 30.47
CA LEU A 21 -2.68 31.87 29.02
C LEU A 21 -3.61 33.03 28.64
N CYS A 22 -4.83 33.07 29.17
CA CYS A 22 -5.78 34.16 28.95
C CYS A 22 -5.22 35.51 29.43
N ARG A 23 -4.56 35.54 30.60
CA ARG A 23 -3.92 36.75 31.13
C ARG A 23 -2.76 37.24 30.27
N ARG A 24 -1.99 36.33 29.66
CA ARG A 24 -0.92 36.69 28.70
C ARG A 24 -1.50 37.20 27.39
N MET A 25 -2.57 36.59 26.89
CA MET A 25 -3.23 37.02 25.66
C MET A 25 -3.82 38.42 25.79
N ARG A 26 -4.48 38.71 26.93
CA ARG A 26 -5.02 40.05 27.23
C ARG A 26 -3.94 41.14 27.29
N ARG A 27 -2.76 40.84 27.86
CA ARG A 27 -1.60 41.75 27.84
C ARG A 27 -1.06 42.01 26.43
N VAL A 28 -1.17 41.02 25.54
CA VAL A 28 -0.77 41.16 24.13
C VAL A 28 -1.81 41.99 23.37
N GLU A 29 -3.10 41.76 23.61
CA GLU A 29 -4.21 42.53 23.02
C GLU A 29 -4.15 44.01 23.42
N GLU A 30 -3.91 44.30 24.71
CA GLU A 30 -3.71 45.67 25.21
C GLU A 30 -2.51 46.37 24.58
N ARG A 31 -1.39 45.65 24.37
CA ARG A 31 -0.20 46.20 23.69
C ARG A 31 -0.41 46.44 22.20
N LEU A 32 -1.30 45.67 21.57
CA LEU A 32 -1.63 45.78 20.15
C LEU A 32 -2.79 46.75 19.88
N GLY A 33 -3.38 47.35 20.92
CA GLY A 33 -4.54 48.24 20.78
C GLY A 33 -5.78 47.51 20.25
N LEU A 34 -5.87 46.20 20.47
CA LEU A 34 -7.02 45.40 20.06
C LEU A 34 -8.08 45.52 21.15
N GLU A 35 -9.19 46.20 20.85
CA GLU A 35 -10.33 46.24 21.76
C GLU A 35 -10.91 44.83 21.98
N PRO A 36 -11.29 44.48 23.23
CA PRO A 36 -11.93 43.22 23.51
C PRO A 36 -13.20 43.07 22.69
N VAL A 37 -13.40 41.88 22.10
CA VAL A 37 -14.54 41.57 21.22
C VAL A 37 -15.89 41.87 21.90
N GLU A 38 -15.96 41.81 23.23
CA GLU A 38 -17.15 42.13 24.02
C GLU A 38 -17.49 43.65 24.04
N ALA A 39 -16.51 44.53 23.84
CA ALA A 39 -16.72 45.98 23.77
C ALA A 39 -17.22 46.45 22.39
N ARG A 40 -17.03 45.64 21.34
CA ARG A 40 -17.58 45.91 20.00
C ARG A 40 -19.10 45.70 19.91
N SER A 41 -19.72 45.13 20.94
CA SER A 41 -21.17 44.91 20.99
C SER A 41 -21.99 46.19 21.23
N HIS A 42 -21.37 47.31 21.63
CA HIS A 42 -22.11 48.48 22.13
C HIS A 42 -21.71 49.85 21.54
N SER A 43 -20.92 49.92 20.47
CA SER A 43 -20.67 51.20 19.79
C SER A 43 -20.91 51.14 18.28
N GLY A 44 -22.07 51.68 17.88
CA GLY A 44 -22.20 52.47 16.66
C GLY A 44 -22.05 51.75 15.32
N VAL A 45 -22.51 50.50 15.18
CA VAL A 45 -22.98 50.04 13.86
C VAL A 45 -24.32 50.75 13.60
N PRO A 46 -24.56 51.34 12.42
CA PRO A 46 -25.87 51.89 12.10
C PRO A 46 -26.91 50.83 12.44
N GLU A 47 -27.97 51.23 13.12
CA GLU A 47 -29.11 50.40 13.52
C GLU A 47 -29.54 49.55 12.32
N GLU A 48 -28.93 48.37 12.21
CA GLU A 48 -29.41 47.30 11.38
C GLU A 48 -30.70 46.96 12.10
N ARG A 49 -31.79 47.53 11.59
CA ARG A 49 -33.14 47.12 11.93
C ARG A 49 -33.04 45.61 12.00
N VAL A 50 -33.13 45.06 13.20
CA VAL A 50 -33.39 43.63 13.38
C VAL A 50 -34.69 43.45 12.61
N SER A 51 -34.55 43.01 11.38
CA SER A 51 -35.68 42.82 10.51
C SER A 51 -36.49 41.74 11.20
N ASP A 52 -37.70 42.10 11.63
CA ASP A 52 -38.71 41.23 12.24
C ASP A 52 -39.14 40.06 11.32
N HIS A 53 -38.35 39.70 10.31
CA HIS A 53 -38.64 38.67 9.34
C HIS A 53 -37.45 37.70 9.20
N PRO A 54 -37.26 36.76 10.14
CA PRO A 54 -36.50 35.52 9.88
C PRO A 54 -37.02 34.79 8.62
N ALA A 55 -38.27 35.04 8.22
CA ALA A 55 -38.84 34.59 6.95
C ALA A 55 -38.17 35.21 5.71
N ALA A 56 -37.72 36.47 5.76
CA ALA A 56 -37.13 37.17 4.61
C ALA A 56 -35.68 36.72 4.32
N GLU A 57 -34.86 36.52 5.35
CA GLU A 57 -33.53 35.89 5.19
C GLU A 57 -33.63 34.43 4.74
N MET A 58 -34.60 33.66 5.26
CA MET A 58 -34.85 32.30 4.79
C MET A 58 -35.36 32.27 3.34
N LEU A 59 -36.16 33.26 2.91
CA LEU A 59 -36.59 33.43 1.52
C LEU A 59 -35.41 33.77 0.61
N GLN A 60 -34.55 34.70 1.00
CA GLN A 60 -33.36 35.06 0.21
C GLN A 60 -32.36 33.90 0.08
N LYS A 61 -32.21 33.10 1.15
CA LYS A 61 -31.41 31.89 1.14
C LYS A 61 -32.06 30.76 0.33
N ARG A 62 -33.40 30.66 0.34
CA ARG A 62 -34.14 29.75 -0.54
C ARG A 62 -34.05 30.17 -2.00
N GLU A 63 -34.19 31.45 -2.31
CA GLU A 63 -34.07 31.98 -3.67
C GLU A 63 -32.64 31.82 -4.19
N SER A 64 -31.61 32.02 -3.36
CA SER A 64 -30.22 31.77 -3.77
C SER A 64 -29.92 30.28 -3.93
N LEU A 65 -30.49 29.41 -3.10
CA LEU A 65 -30.44 27.96 -3.28
C LEU A 65 -31.23 27.50 -4.51
N GLU A 66 -32.41 28.06 -4.78
CA GLU A 66 -33.21 27.80 -5.98
C GLU A 66 -32.50 28.28 -7.24
N PHE A 67 -31.79 29.40 -7.16
CA PHE A 67 -30.95 29.92 -8.23
C PHE A 67 -29.69 29.05 -8.44
N GLU A 68 -29.05 28.57 -7.37
CA GLU A 68 -27.88 27.68 -7.46
C GLU A 68 -28.27 26.29 -7.98
N VAL A 69 -29.38 25.73 -7.51
CA VAL A 69 -29.97 24.48 -8.02
C VAL A 69 -30.44 24.67 -9.46
N GLY A 70 -31.12 25.78 -9.75
CA GLY A 70 -31.68 26.11 -11.06
C GLY A 70 -30.60 26.29 -12.13
N GLN A 71 -29.64 27.16 -11.86
CA GLN A 71 -28.62 27.55 -12.83
C GLN A 71 -27.47 26.54 -12.92
N ASN A 72 -26.98 25.99 -11.80
CA ASN A 72 -25.83 25.08 -11.84
C ASN A 72 -26.25 23.63 -11.99
N TRP A 73 -27.28 23.14 -11.26
CA TRP A 73 -27.62 21.72 -11.33
C TRP A 73 -28.47 21.37 -12.55
N PHE A 74 -29.54 22.10 -12.84
CA PHE A 74 -30.35 21.77 -14.03
C PHE A 74 -29.63 22.02 -15.34
N ALA A 75 -28.80 23.06 -15.45
CA ALA A 75 -27.99 23.26 -16.66
C ALA A 75 -26.97 22.13 -16.86
N VAL A 76 -26.34 21.63 -15.79
CA VAL A 76 -25.43 20.48 -15.88
C VAL A 76 -26.16 19.23 -16.29
N ILE A 77 -27.27 18.91 -15.63
CA ILE A 77 -28.09 17.73 -15.95
C ILE A 77 -28.57 17.81 -17.39
N GLY A 78 -29.09 18.97 -17.83
CA GLY A 78 -29.54 19.19 -19.20
C GLY A 78 -28.43 18.99 -20.24
N ILE A 79 -27.23 19.55 -20.02
CA ILE A 79 -26.09 19.37 -20.92
C ILE A 79 -25.66 17.89 -20.98
N VAL A 80 -25.61 17.20 -19.85
CA VAL A 80 -25.23 15.79 -19.78
C VAL A 80 -26.27 14.90 -20.47
N VAL A 81 -27.56 15.10 -20.17
CA VAL A 81 -28.66 14.37 -20.80
C VAL A 81 -28.69 14.61 -22.31
N MET A 82 -28.49 15.86 -22.76
CA MET A 82 -28.41 16.18 -24.18
C MET A 82 -27.20 15.51 -24.85
N ALA A 83 -26.01 15.53 -24.22
CA ALA A 83 -24.83 14.87 -24.75
C ALA A 83 -25.02 13.34 -24.86
N ILE A 84 -25.65 12.73 -23.85
CA ILE A 84 -26.01 11.30 -23.86
C ILE A 84 -27.05 11.01 -24.96
N GLY A 85 -28.11 11.83 -25.06
CA GLY A 85 -29.16 11.66 -26.07
C GLY A 85 -28.61 11.76 -27.49
N VAL A 86 -27.72 12.73 -27.75
CA VAL A 86 -27.01 12.83 -29.03
C VAL A 86 -26.08 11.63 -29.23
N GLY A 87 -25.38 11.17 -28.20
CA GLY A 87 -24.57 9.94 -28.28
C GLY A 87 -25.38 8.72 -28.69
N PHE A 88 -26.59 8.55 -28.12
CA PHE A 88 -27.51 7.48 -28.49
C PHE A 88 -28.06 7.66 -29.90
N ALA A 89 -28.46 8.87 -30.29
CA ALA A 89 -28.89 9.15 -31.66
C ALA A 89 -27.78 8.83 -32.66
N LEU A 90 -26.53 9.17 -32.34
CA LEU A 90 -25.32 8.80 -33.07
C LEU A 90 -24.96 7.33 -32.94
N SER A 91 -25.72 6.49 -32.23
CA SER A 91 -25.53 5.04 -32.16
C SER A 91 -26.60 4.28 -32.95
N LEU A 92 -27.67 4.94 -33.39
CA LEU A 92 -28.75 4.29 -34.14
C LEU A 92 -28.30 3.91 -35.57
N PRO A 93 -28.76 2.76 -36.11
CA PRO A 93 -28.59 2.43 -37.51
C PRO A 93 -29.57 3.28 -38.34
N PHE A 94 -29.05 4.22 -39.13
CA PHE A 94 -29.87 5.01 -40.05
C PHE A 94 -29.90 4.30 -41.40
N GLU A 95 -30.98 3.57 -41.67
CA GLU A 95 -31.20 2.90 -42.95
C GLU A 95 -31.32 3.96 -44.07
N GLY A 96 -30.53 3.80 -45.14
CA GLY A 96 -30.55 4.69 -46.32
C GLY A 96 -29.53 5.83 -46.34
N LEU A 97 -28.78 6.09 -45.24
CA LEU A 97 -27.70 7.08 -45.23
C LEU A 97 -26.31 6.41 -45.32
N PRO A 98 -25.34 7.00 -46.04
CA PRO A 98 -23.96 6.52 -46.00
C PRO A 98 -23.42 6.50 -44.56
N SER A 99 -22.67 5.46 -44.19
CA SER A 99 -22.23 5.21 -42.81
C SER A 99 -21.42 6.37 -42.20
N ALA A 100 -20.73 7.16 -43.01
CA ALA A 100 -19.96 8.34 -42.59
C ALA A 100 -20.82 9.59 -42.32
N VAL A 101 -22.04 9.71 -42.87
CA VAL A 101 -22.86 10.93 -42.78
C VAL A 101 -23.27 11.24 -41.33
N PRO A 102 -23.80 10.30 -40.53
CA PRO A 102 -24.15 10.61 -39.15
C PRO A 102 -22.93 10.96 -38.29
N SER A 103 -21.75 10.39 -38.57
CA SER A 103 -20.50 10.82 -37.95
C SER A 103 -20.18 12.28 -38.29
N ALA A 104 -20.30 12.69 -39.55
CA ALA A 104 -20.09 14.08 -39.97
C ALA A 104 -21.08 15.05 -39.30
N VAL A 105 -22.34 14.65 -39.14
CA VAL A 105 -23.35 15.41 -38.37
C VAL A 105 -22.92 15.55 -36.92
N GLY A 106 -22.47 14.47 -36.27
CA GLY A 106 -21.96 14.50 -34.90
C GLY A 106 -20.74 15.42 -34.73
N ALA A 107 -19.81 15.41 -35.68
CA ALA A 107 -18.65 16.30 -35.68
C ALA A 107 -19.07 17.77 -35.84
N THR A 108 -20.04 18.04 -36.72
CA THR A 108 -20.62 19.38 -36.90
C THR A 108 -21.29 19.86 -35.62
N LEU A 109 -22.06 19.00 -34.95
CA LEU A 109 -22.72 19.32 -33.69
C LEU A 109 -21.70 19.60 -32.58
N SER A 110 -20.60 18.85 -32.54
CA SER A 110 -19.48 19.13 -31.63
C SER A 110 -18.87 20.52 -31.88
N LEU A 111 -18.62 20.88 -33.14
CA LEU A 111 -18.11 22.21 -33.51
C LEU A 111 -19.08 23.33 -33.11
N LEU A 112 -20.39 23.14 -33.33
CA LEU A 112 -21.42 24.07 -32.88
C LEU A 112 -21.41 24.22 -31.35
N THR A 113 -21.28 23.10 -30.63
CA THR A 113 -21.20 23.06 -29.17
C THR A 113 -19.96 23.82 -28.67
N PHE A 114 -18.80 23.69 -29.32
CA PHE A 114 -17.62 24.49 -29.02
C PHE A 114 -17.81 25.98 -29.31
N GLY A 115 -18.49 26.31 -30.41
CA GLY A 115 -18.85 27.68 -30.78
C GLY A 115 -19.75 28.34 -29.72
N LEU A 116 -20.82 27.66 -29.33
CA LEU A 116 -21.71 28.09 -28.25
C LEU A 116 -20.95 28.25 -26.93
N ALA A 117 -20.05 27.33 -26.61
CA ALA A 117 -19.23 27.44 -25.41
C ALA A 117 -18.25 28.62 -25.45
N ARG A 118 -17.86 29.09 -26.64
CA ARG A 118 -17.04 30.30 -26.79
C ARG A 118 -17.86 31.57 -26.54
N VAL A 119 -19.09 31.63 -27.08
CA VAL A 119 -19.99 32.78 -26.92
C VAL A 119 -20.49 32.88 -25.48
N ALA A 120 -20.96 31.78 -24.90
CA ALA A 120 -21.49 31.71 -23.53
C ALA A 120 -20.43 31.99 -22.46
N ARG A 121 -19.13 32.00 -22.80
CA ARG A 121 -18.04 32.25 -21.84
C ARG A 121 -18.19 33.58 -21.09
N LYS A 122 -18.69 34.63 -21.76
CA LYS A 122 -18.79 35.97 -21.15
C LYS A 122 -19.92 36.07 -20.13
N SER A 123 -21.00 35.33 -20.35
CA SER A 123 -22.22 35.43 -19.54
C SER A 123 -22.36 34.29 -18.52
N PHE A 124 -21.82 33.11 -18.82
CA PHE A 124 -21.98 31.90 -17.99
C PHE A 124 -20.73 31.02 -18.02
N GLU A 125 -19.75 31.31 -17.14
CA GLU A 125 -18.47 30.60 -17.13
C GLU A 125 -18.64 29.10 -16.84
N THR A 126 -19.49 28.74 -15.87
CA THR A 126 -19.76 27.35 -15.48
C THR A 126 -20.36 26.54 -16.63
N ILE A 127 -21.42 27.07 -17.26
CA ILE A 127 -22.08 26.44 -18.43
C ILE A 127 -21.08 26.27 -19.59
N SER A 128 -20.24 27.28 -19.84
CA SER A 128 -19.19 27.22 -20.87
C SER A 128 -18.20 26.06 -20.65
N LYS A 129 -17.86 25.73 -19.38
CA LYS A 129 -16.97 24.61 -19.06
C LYS A 129 -17.62 23.26 -19.39
N TYR A 130 -18.87 23.05 -18.97
CA TYR A 130 -19.61 21.82 -19.25
C TYR A 130 -19.88 21.63 -20.73
N LEU A 131 -20.25 22.70 -21.43
CA LEU A 131 -20.53 22.63 -22.87
C LEU A 131 -19.27 22.25 -23.67
N ARG A 132 -18.07 22.68 -23.25
CA ARG A 132 -16.82 22.19 -23.86
C ARG A 132 -16.58 20.71 -23.60
N GLY A 133 -16.81 20.25 -22.37
CA GLY A 133 -16.71 18.83 -22.05
C GLY A 133 -17.64 17.99 -22.92
N ALA A 134 -18.89 18.41 -23.06
CA ALA A 134 -19.86 17.80 -23.97
C ALA A 134 -19.37 17.81 -25.42
N GLY A 135 -18.86 18.94 -25.92
CA GLY A 135 -18.28 19.03 -27.26
C GLY A 135 -17.12 18.04 -27.49
N MET A 136 -16.21 17.90 -26.53
CA MET A 136 -15.09 16.94 -26.60
C MET A 136 -15.58 15.49 -26.65
N LEU A 137 -16.58 15.17 -25.84
CA LEU A 137 -17.16 13.83 -25.79
C LEU A 137 -17.92 13.50 -27.09
N LEU A 138 -18.71 14.45 -27.60
CA LEU A 138 -19.43 14.32 -28.88
C LEU A 138 -18.47 14.14 -30.06
N LEU A 139 -17.35 14.87 -30.08
CA LEU A 139 -16.32 14.71 -31.12
C LEU A 139 -15.75 13.29 -31.11
N PHE A 140 -15.47 12.77 -29.91
CA PHE A 140 -14.94 11.43 -29.74
C PHE A 140 -15.94 10.35 -30.16
N PHE A 141 -17.21 10.45 -29.74
CA PHE A 141 -18.25 9.50 -30.15
C PHE A 141 -18.55 9.55 -31.65
N SER A 142 -18.54 10.74 -32.25
CA SER A 142 -18.65 10.91 -33.71
C SER A 142 -17.55 10.16 -34.45
N ALA A 143 -16.31 10.23 -33.96
CA ALA A 143 -15.19 9.49 -34.52
C ALA A 143 -15.31 7.98 -34.28
N LEU A 144 -15.66 7.54 -33.07
CA LEU A 144 -15.89 6.12 -32.76
C LEU A 144 -16.97 5.51 -33.66
N ARG A 145 -18.01 6.28 -34.01
CA ARG A 145 -19.10 5.80 -34.86
C ARG A 145 -18.60 5.29 -36.22
N LEU A 146 -17.56 5.91 -36.79
CA LEU A 146 -16.98 5.49 -38.07
C LEU A 146 -16.49 4.03 -38.08
N PHE A 147 -16.14 3.49 -36.89
CA PHE A 147 -15.55 2.16 -36.75
C PHE A 147 -16.56 1.06 -36.41
N PHE A 148 -17.59 1.39 -35.62
CA PHE A 148 -18.48 0.37 -35.02
C PHE A 148 -19.90 0.40 -35.55
N PHE A 149 -20.33 1.46 -36.23
CA PHE A 149 -21.72 1.64 -36.60
C PHE A 149 -21.87 1.88 -38.11
N GLY A 150 -22.90 1.25 -38.69
CA GLY A 150 -23.14 1.20 -40.13
C GLY A 150 -22.83 -0.20 -40.68
N ASN A 151 -23.55 -0.58 -41.74
CA ASN A 151 -23.35 -1.86 -42.41
C ASN A 151 -23.08 -1.62 -43.91
N PRO A 152 -21.83 -1.69 -44.39
CA PRO A 152 -20.59 -1.88 -43.63
C PRO A 152 -20.15 -0.62 -42.86
N PRO A 153 -19.31 -0.76 -41.80
CA PRO A 153 -18.71 0.39 -41.11
C PRO A 153 -17.87 1.23 -42.07
N ALA A 154 -17.78 2.54 -41.80
CA ALA A 154 -17.09 3.47 -42.69
C ALA A 154 -15.57 3.26 -42.72
N MET A 155 -14.99 2.79 -41.62
CA MET A 155 -13.56 2.52 -41.47
C MET A 155 -13.30 1.29 -40.62
N GLU A 156 -12.21 0.59 -40.93
CA GLU A 156 -11.72 -0.52 -40.11
C GLU A 156 -10.78 -0.03 -38.99
N THR A 157 -10.86 -0.68 -37.82
CA THR A 157 -10.01 -0.39 -36.65
C THR A 157 -8.53 -0.75 -36.84
N SER A 158 -8.26 -1.67 -37.77
CA SER A 158 -6.93 -2.09 -38.21
C SER A 158 -6.24 -1.05 -39.10
N SER A 159 -7.01 -0.19 -39.78
CA SER A 159 -6.50 0.76 -40.76
C SER A 159 -5.70 1.89 -40.12
N LEU A 160 -4.57 2.23 -40.73
CA LEU A 160 -3.73 3.36 -40.32
C LEU A 160 -4.50 4.69 -40.38
N ALA A 161 -5.33 4.88 -41.41
CA ALA A 161 -6.14 6.09 -41.58
C ALA A 161 -7.14 6.25 -40.43
N GLY A 162 -7.76 5.14 -40.03
CA GLY A 162 -8.68 5.09 -38.90
C GLY A 162 -8.03 5.49 -37.58
N ARG A 163 -6.89 4.87 -37.25
CA ARG A 163 -6.11 5.23 -36.07
C ARG A 163 -5.66 6.69 -36.10
N GLY A 164 -5.30 7.20 -37.28
CA GLY A 164 -4.96 8.60 -37.50
C GLY A 164 -6.06 9.56 -37.07
N ILE A 165 -7.32 9.29 -37.45
CA ILE A 165 -8.46 10.14 -37.06
C ILE A 165 -8.66 10.18 -35.55
N LEU A 166 -8.61 9.02 -34.88
CA LEU A 166 -8.75 8.97 -33.43
C LEU A 166 -7.62 9.72 -32.71
N LEU A 167 -6.39 9.63 -33.22
CA LEU A 167 -5.24 10.40 -32.71
C LEU A 167 -5.40 11.91 -32.93
N VAL A 168 -5.96 12.33 -34.07
CA VAL A 168 -6.26 13.75 -34.33
C VAL A 168 -7.31 14.27 -33.33
N VAL A 169 -8.39 13.51 -33.10
CA VAL A 169 -9.42 13.88 -32.12
C VAL A 169 -8.84 13.96 -30.71
N LEU A 170 -8.02 12.98 -30.31
CA LEU A 170 -7.28 13.02 -29.04
C LEU A 170 -6.39 14.26 -28.94
N GLY A 171 -5.64 14.58 -30.00
CA GLY A 171 -4.78 15.77 -30.06
C GLY A 171 -5.58 17.07 -29.90
N ILE A 172 -6.71 17.20 -30.59
CA ILE A 172 -7.62 18.34 -30.43
C ILE A 172 -8.10 18.46 -28.99
N ASN A 173 -8.55 17.35 -28.39
CA ASN A 173 -9.04 17.31 -27.01
C ASN A 173 -7.95 17.73 -26.00
N LEU A 174 -6.73 17.22 -26.15
CA LEU A 174 -5.59 17.59 -25.30
C LEU A 174 -5.19 19.06 -25.45
N VAL A 175 -5.11 19.58 -26.69
CA VAL A 175 -4.78 20.99 -26.95
C VAL A 175 -5.85 21.92 -26.38
N LEU A 176 -7.13 21.58 -26.52
CA LEU A 176 -8.22 22.35 -25.95
C LEU A 176 -8.17 22.35 -24.42
N ALA A 177 -7.95 21.20 -23.80
CA ALA A 177 -7.82 21.09 -22.34
C ALA A 177 -6.63 21.90 -21.82
N TRP A 178 -5.47 21.79 -22.49
CA TRP A 178 -4.24 22.49 -22.13
C TRP A 178 -4.38 24.00 -22.20
N ARG A 179 -4.88 24.52 -23.34
CA ARG A 179 -5.10 25.97 -23.54
C ARG A 179 -6.07 26.59 -22.54
N ARG A 180 -6.87 25.78 -21.87
CA ARG A 180 -7.84 26.22 -20.87
C ARG A 180 -7.38 26.02 -19.44
N SER A 181 -6.19 25.45 -19.24
CA SER A 181 -5.62 25.18 -17.93
C SER A 181 -6.60 24.49 -16.97
N SER A 182 -7.44 23.58 -17.50
CA SER A 182 -8.49 22.91 -16.72
C SER A 182 -8.14 21.45 -16.48
N PRO A 183 -7.92 21.02 -15.22
CA PRO A 183 -7.57 19.63 -14.92
C PRO A 183 -8.70 18.66 -15.30
N HIS A 184 -9.97 19.05 -15.13
CA HIS A 184 -11.12 18.19 -15.47
C HIS A 184 -11.25 17.93 -16.96
N LEU A 185 -11.09 18.97 -17.80
CA LEU A 185 -11.08 18.79 -19.26
C LEU A 185 -9.89 17.94 -19.71
N PHE A 186 -8.75 18.05 -19.03
CA PHE A 186 -7.59 17.24 -19.32
C PHE A 186 -7.81 15.78 -18.95
N ILE A 187 -8.42 15.50 -17.80
CA ILE A 187 -8.85 14.14 -17.42
C ILE A 187 -9.83 13.57 -18.45
N LEU A 188 -10.80 14.37 -18.91
CA LEU A 188 -11.72 13.94 -19.97
C LEU A 188 -10.98 13.59 -21.27
N ALA A 189 -10.00 14.42 -21.68
CA ALA A 189 -9.15 14.12 -22.83
C ALA A 189 -8.37 12.81 -22.65
N LEU A 190 -7.81 12.56 -21.46
CA LEU A 190 -7.14 11.30 -21.12
C LEU A 190 -8.10 10.10 -21.24
N ILE A 191 -9.32 10.20 -20.70
CA ILE A 191 -10.34 9.14 -20.82
C ILE A 191 -10.60 8.80 -22.30
N THR A 192 -10.78 9.82 -23.15
CA THR A 192 -10.96 9.58 -24.60
C THR A 192 -9.72 8.97 -25.26
N GLY A 193 -8.51 9.32 -24.79
CA GLY A 193 -7.26 8.76 -25.27
C GLY A 193 -7.07 7.29 -24.90
N PHE A 194 -7.37 6.92 -23.65
CA PHE A 194 -7.34 5.53 -23.21
C PHE A 194 -8.42 4.70 -23.93
N GLY A 195 -9.62 5.27 -24.14
CA GLY A 195 -10.64 4.65 -24.99
C GLY A 195 -10.16 4.40 -26.43
N THR A 196 -9.42 5.36 -27.01
CA THR A 196 -8.77 5.19 -28.32
C THR A 196 -7.80 4.01 -28.33
N ALA A 197 -7.03 3.84 -27.25
CA ALA A 197 -6.08 2.73 -27.13
C ALA A 197 -6.79 1.37 -27.15
N VAL A 198 -7.88 1.21 -26.39
CA VAL A 198 -8.71 -0.01 -26.34
C VAL A 198 -9.28 -0.35 -27.72
N VAL A 199 -9.82 0.63 -28.43
CA VAL A 199 -10.51 0.45 -29.72
C VAL A 199 -9.58 0.01 -30.85
N SER A 200 -8.29 0.34 -30.77
CA SER A 200 -7.33 0.11 -31.87
C SER A 200 -7.08 -1.36 -32.25
N GLY A 201 -7.40 -2.30 -31.35
CA GLY A 201 -7.23 -3.74 -31.53
C GLY A 201 -5.77 -4.23 -31.64
N SER A 202 -4.77 -3.34 -31.63
CA SER A 202 -3.36 -3.70 -31.75
C SER A 202 -2.62 -3.57 -30.43
N THR A 203 -2.00 -4.66 -29.98
CA THR A 203 -1.22 -4.72 -28.73
C THR A 203 -0.14 -3.64 -28.67
N LEU A 204 0.69 -3.51 -29.71
CA LEU A 204 1.78 -2.52 -29.71
C LEU A 204 1.24 -1.09 -29.68
N PHE A 205 0.20 -0.81 -30.48
CA PHE A 205 -0.42 0.52 -30.50
C PHE A 205 -1.02 0.89 -29.14
N LEU A 206 -1.74 -0.05 -28.51
CA LEU A 206 -2.33 0.14 -27.19
C LEU A 206 -1.25 0.43 -26.14
N LEU A 207 -0.19 -0.39 -26.07
CA LEU A 207 0.88 -0.22 -25.10
C LEU A 207 1.64 1.10 -25.32
N SER A 208 1.98 1.43 -26.57
CA SER A 208 2.67 2.68 -26.91
C SER A 208 1.83 3.92 -26.61
N LEU A 209 0.55 3.93 -26.99
CA LEU A 209 -0.34 5.06 -26.74
C LEU A 209 -0.62 5.24 -25.24
N THR A 210 -0.83 4.15 -24.51
CA THR A 210 -1.01 4.17 -23.04
C THR A 210 0.23 4.77 -22.37
N THR A 211 1.43 4.37 -22.81
CA THR A 211 2.70 4.93 -22.31
C THR A 211 2.82 6.42 -22.58
N LEU A 212 2.49 6.85 -23.81
CA LEU A 212 2.47 8.26 -24.18
C LEU A 212 1.51 9.06 -23.30
N LEU A 213 0.30 8.55 -23.06
CA LEU A 213 -0.72 9.21 -22.24
C LEU A 213 -0.31 9.33 -20.77
N VAL A 214 0.29 8.28 -20.19
CA VAL A 214 0.87 8.34 -18.83
C VAL A 214 1.99 9.39 -18.77
N GLY A 215 2.86 9.45 -19.78
CA GLY A 215 3.91 10.46 -19.89
C GLY A 215 3.37 11.89 -20.01
N VAL A 216 2.36 12.09 -20.86
CA VAL A 216 1.67 13.38 -21.06
C VAL A 216 0.97 13.85 -19.78
N ALA A 217 0.27 12.95 -19.08
CA ALA A 217 -0.34 13.26 -17.79
C ALA A 217 0.70 13.64 -16.73
N GLY A 218 1.84 12.93 -16.72
CA GLY A 218 2.95 13.24 -15.84
C GLY A 218 3.60 14.59 -16.11
N TRP A 219 3.89 14.88 -17.38
CA TRP A 219 4.43 16.16 -17.81
C TRP A 219 3.47 17.32 -17.48
N ALA A 220 2.17 17.12 -17.73
CA ALA A 220 1.12 18.07 -17.38
C ALA A 220 1.06 18.35 -15.87
N GLN A 221 1.17 17.30 -15.04
CA GLN A 221 1.22 17.46 -13.59
C GLN A 221 2.42 18.29 -13.14
N LEU A 222 3.61 18.06 -13.70
CA LEU A 222 4.82 18.81 -13.36
C LEU A 222 4.76 20.27 -13.82
N LYS A 223 4.20 20.53 -15.00
CA LYS A 223 4.12 21.87 -15.58
C LYS A 223 3.00 22.72 -14.99
N CYS A 224 1.84 22.13 -14.71
CA CYS A 224 0.63 22.86 -14.29
C CYS A 224 0.26 22.65 -12.82
N GLY A 225 0.96 21.78 -12.09
CA GLY A 225 0.68 21.49 -10.67
C GLY A 225 -0.58 20.66 -10.43
N TRP A 226 -1.16 20.02 -11.45
CA TRP A 226 -2.39 19.23 -11.32
C TRP A 226 -2.12 17.85 -10.71
N ARG A 227 -1.99 17.80 -9.38
CA ARG A 227 -1.56 16.62 -8.60
C ARG A 227 -2.44 15.37 -8.74
N MET A 228 -3.69 15.52 -9.17
CA MET A 228 -4.62 14.40 -9.38
C MET A 228 -4.43 13.71 -10.74
N LEU A 229 -3.62 14.26 -11.65
CA LEU A 229 -3.47 13.68 -12.99
C LEU A 229 -2.75 12.33 -12.98
N VAL A 230 -1.64 12.20 -12.26
CA VAL A 230 -0.91 10.93 -12.22
C VAL A 230 -1.75 9.80 -11.63
N PRO A 231 -2.39 9.90 -10.45
CA PRO A 231 -3.20 8.79 -9.92
C PRO A 231 -4.36 8.42 -10.85
N VAL A 232 -5.04 9.40 -11.45
CA VAL A 232 -6.13 9.15 -12.41
C VAL A 232 -5.61 8.49 -13.69
N SER A 233 -4.52 9.00 -14.27
CA SER A 233 -3.93 8.45 -15.50
C SER A 233 -3.40 7.03 -15.28
N PHE A 234 -2.82 6.75 -14.12
CA PHE A 234 -2.33 5.42 -13.77
C PHE A 234 -3.51 4.44 -13.64
N MET A 235 -4.59 4.83 -12.96
CA MET A 235 -5.79 3.99 -12.86
C MET A 235 -6.41 3.71 -14.23
N LEU A 236 -6.49 4.72 -15.11
CA LEU A 236 -6.98 4.54 -16.47
C LEU A 236 -6.05 3.65 -17.32
N ALA A 237 -4.73 3.77 -17.17
CA ALA A 237 -3.77 2.90 -17.83
C ALA A 237 -3.91 1.44 -17.37
N MET A 238 -4.09 1.21 -16.07
CA MET A 238 -4.33 -0.11 -15.50
C MET A 238 -5.66 -0.71 -15.98
N ALA A 239 -6.74 0.07 -16.03
CA ALA A 239 -8.02 -0.37 -16.56
C ALA A 239 -7.92 -0.72 -18.05
N THR A 240 -7.26 0.13 -18.85
CA THR A 240 -6.99 -0.10 -20.28
C THR A 240 -6.22 -1.41 -20.50
N TYR A 241 -5.17 -1.61 -19.70
CA TYR A 241 -4.38 -2.83 -19.73
C TYR A 241 -5.18 -4.06 -19.31
N ALA A 242 -6.03 -3.97 -18.28
CA ALA A 242 -6.86 -5.10 -17.83
C ALA A 242 -7.90 -5.51 -18.90
N VAL A 243 -8.51 -4.54 -19.58
CA VAL A 243 -9.44 -4.80 -20.69
C VAL A 243 -8.69 -5.51 -21.82
N TRP A 244 -7.49 -5.05 -22.19
CA TRP A 244 -6.66 -5.73 -23.18
C TRP A 244 -6.21 -7.13 -22.75
N ALA A 245 -5.72 -7.29 -21.52
CA ALA A 245 -5.24 -8.56 -21.00
C ALA A 245 -6.32 -9.65 -20.94
N THR A 246 -7.59 -9.24 -20.91
CA THR A 246 -8.77 -10.13 -20.93
C THR A 246 -9.37 -10.31 -22.33
N ASN A 247 -8.61 -9.97 -23.37
CA ASN A 247 -8.96 -10.07 -24.79
C ASN A 247 -10.05 -9.07 -25.23
N ASN A 248 -10.14 -7.90 -24.60
CA ASN A 248 -11.08 -6.82 -24.94
C ASN A 248 -12.56 -7.24 -24.99
N PRO A 249 -13.14 -7.76 -23.89
CA PRO A 249 -14.55 -8.17 -23.87
C PRO A 249 -15.53 -7.01 -24.13
N VAL A 250 -15.08 -5.76 -23.89
CA VAL A 250 -15.83 -4.53 -24.19
C VAL A 250 -16.16 -4.40 -25.68
N LEU A 251 -15.36 -5.00 -26.56
CA LEU A 251 -15.59 -4.98 -28.02
C LEU A 251 -16.36 -6.21 -28.52
N GLY A 252 -16.91 -7.04 -27.61
CA GLY A 252 -17.65 -8.25 -27.96
C GLY A 252 -16.78 -9.49 -28.14
N ASN A 253 -15.49 -9.41 -27.86
CA ASN A 253 -14.60 -10.57 -27.88
C ASN A 253 -14.88 -11.53 -26.71
N GLU A 254 -14.59 -12.81 -26.90
CA GLU A 254 -14.64 -13.78 -25.81
C GLU A 254 -13.59 -13.49 -24.74
N PHE A 255 -13.99 -13.68 -23.47
CA PHE A 255 -13.09 -13.52 -22.34
C PHE A 255 -11.98 -14.59 -22.38
N LYS A 256 -10.76 -14.15 -22.70
CA LYS A 256 -9.57 -14.99 -22.75
C LYS A 256 -8.37 -14.19 -22.26
N ILE A 257 -7.47 -14.83 -21.53
CA ILE A 257 -6.26 -14.16 -21.07
C ILE A 257 -5.23 -14.15 -22.22
N VAL A 258 -4.76 -12.97 -22.60
CA VAL A 258 -3.88 -12.76 -23.76
C VAL A 258 -2.42 -13.07 -23.41
N ASP A 259 -1.81 -14.04 -24.08
CA ASP A 259 -0.43 -14.51 -23.82
C ASP A 259 0.57 -14.15 -24.94
N GLU A 260 0.15 -13.35 -25.92
CA GLU A 260 0.92 -13.10 -27.15
C GLU A 260 2.19 -12.25 -26.96
N SER A 261 2.24 -11.35 -25.98
CA SER A 261 3.33 -10.36 -25.88
C SER A 261 3.88 -10.19 -24.47
N ARG A 262 5.04 -10.82 -24.22
CA ARG A 262 5.81 -10.67 -22.97
C ARG A 262 6.21 -9.22 -22.69
N TRP A 263 6.33 -8.38 -23.72
CA TRP A 263 6.64 -6.96 -23.59
C TRP A 263 5.58 -6.20 -22.79
N ALA A 264 4.33 -6.66 -22.80
CA ALA A 264 3.25 -6.02 -22.07
C ALA A 264 3.53 -5.89 -20.56
N LEU A 265 4.20 -6.90 -19.96
CA LEU A 265 4.61 -6.87 -18.56
C LEU A 265 5.68 -5.81 -18.28
N ILE A 266 6.60 -5.60 -19.22
CA ILE A 266 7.65 -4.59 -19.10
C ILE A 266 7.03 -3.19 -19.13
N PHE A 267 6.02 -2.97 -19.98
CA PHE A 267 5.28 -1.70 -20.03
C PHE A 267 4.59 -1.38 -18.70
N VAL A 268 3.98 -2.37 -18.02
CA VAL A 268 3.40 -2.16 -16.67
C VAL A 268 4.46 -1.70 -15.68
N LEU A 269 5.64 -2.32 -15.67
CA LEU A 269 6.76 -1.92 -14.80
C LEU A 269 7.28 -0.51 -15.16
N ILE A 270 7.32 -0.16 -16.45
CA ILE A 270 7.67 1.20 -16.91
C ILE A 270 6.66 2.23 -16.42
N TRP A 271 5.36 1.94 -16.47
CA TRP A 271 4.34 2.87 -15.97
C TRP A 271 4.43 3.04 -14.46
N ILE A 272 4.65 1.95 -13.71
CA ILE A 272 4.91 1.98 -12.26
C ILE A 272 6.12 2.88 -11.95
N MET A 273 7.24 2.67 -12.64
CA MET A 273 8.45 3.47 -12.46
C MET A 273 8.21 4.94 -12.82
N GLY A 274 7.63 5.20 -13.99
CA GLY A 274 7.38 6.54 -14.50
C GLY A 274 6.46 7.34 -13.60
N SER A 275 5.29 6.81 -13.27
CA SER A 275 4.32 7.47 -12.39
C SER A 275 4.91 7.75 -11.01
N THR A 276 5.66 6.80 -10.45
CA THR A 276 6.38 7.01 -9.19
C THR A 276 7.38 8.17 -9.29
N VAL A 277 8.27 8.15 -10.29
CA VAL A 277 9.30 9.17 -10.48
C VAL A 277 8.68 10.56 -10.65
N ILE A 278 7.58 10.68 -11.41
CA ILE A 278 6.87 11.94 -11.58
C ILE A 278 6.35 12.48 -10.25
N VAL A 279 5.75 11.63 -9.42
CA VAL A 279 5.25 12.03 -8.08
C VAL A 279 6.39 12.49 -7.17
N MET A 280 7.58 11.91 -7.31
CA MET A 280 8.78 12.31 -6.56
C MET A 280 9.41 13.62 -7.04
N MET A 281 9.10 14.05 -8.25
CA MET A 281 9.58 15.32 -8.82
C MET A 281 8.77 16.53 -8.34
N ARG A 282 7.83 16.36 -7.40
CA ARG A 282 7.07 17.47 -6.81
C ARG A 282 7.94 18.46 -6.02
N GLU A 283 7.46 19.68 -5.95
CA GLU A 283 8.15 20.83 -5.36
C GLU A 283 8.15 20.80 -3.82
N HIS A 284 7.01 20.52 -3.20
CA HIS A 284 6.89 20.37 -1.75
C HIS A 284 7.03 18.91 -1.32
N ARG A 285 8.15 18.59 -0.64
CA ARG A 285 8.54 17.22 -0.28
C ARG A 285 8.39 16.87 1.19
N GLU A 286 8.10 17.86 2.04
CA GLU A 286 8.19 17.71 3.50
C GLU A 286 7.07 16.85 4.09
N VAL A 287 5.89 16.82 3.45
CA VAL A 287 4.76 16.00 3.86
C VAL A 287 4.21 15.23 2.66
N GLU A 288 3.85 13.97 2.88
CA GLU A 288 3.13 13.20 1.88
C GLU A 288 1.65 13.59 1.84
N ASP A 289 1.29 14.33 0.80
CA ASP A 289 -0.09 14.69 0.54
C ASP A 289 -0.92 13.47 0.10
N ALA A 290 -2.24 13.55 0.28
CA ALA A 290 -3.17 12.48 -0.10
C ALA A 290 -3.00 11.97 -1.54
N PRO A 291 -2.78 12.81 -2.59
CA PRO A 291 -2.56 12.31 -3.94
C PRO A 291 -1.31 11.42 -4.10
N VAL A 292 -0.25 11.69 -3.33
CA VAL A 292 0.98 10.89 -3.33
C VAL A 292 0.69 9.51 -2.74
N GLN A 293 0.01 9.49 -1.59
CA GLN A 293 -0.37 8.26 -0.90
C GLN A 293 -1.33 7.41 -1.75
N ILE A 294 -2.35 8.04 -2.35
CA ILE A 294 -3.28 7.39 -3.29
C ILE A 294 -2.53 6.80 -4.47
N THR A 295 -1.58 7.54 -5.05
CA THR A 295 -0.79 7.02 -6.19
C THR A 295 0.02 5.79 -5.77
N GLY A 296 0.71 5.84 -4.62
CA GLY A 296 1.47 4.69 -4.11
C GLY A 296 0.59 3.47 -3.85
N LEU A 297 -0.61 3.67 -3.28
CA LEU A 297 -1.58 2.61 -3.08
C LEU A 297 -2.09 2.03 -4.41
N LEU A 298 -2.43 2.87 -5.39
CA LEU A 298 -2.88 2.41 -6.71
C LEU A 298 -1.79 1.62 -7.43
N ILE A 299 -0.55 2.09 -7.38
CA ILE A 299 0.61 1.41 -7.97
C ILE A 299 0.81 0.03 -7.34
N CYS A 300 0.70 -0.08 -6.02
CA CYS A 300 0.96 -1.33 -5.32
C CYS A 300 -0.23 -2.29 -5.35
N ALA A 301 -1.47 -1.79 -5.30
CA ALA A 301 -2.66 -2.62 -5.37
C ALA A 301 -3.00 -3.02 -6.81
N PHE A 302 -3.24 -2.04 -7.69
CA PHE A 302 -3.64 -2.31 -9.07
C PHE A 302 -2.46 -2.57 -9.99
N GLY A 303 -1.36 -1.81 -9.85
CA GLY A 303 -0.16 -2.01 -10.67
C GLY A 303 0.46 -3.39 -10.46
N PHE A 304 0.90 -3.69 -9.23
CA PHE A 304 1.45 -5.01 -8.93
C PHE A 304 0.38 -6.11 -8.98
N GLY A 305 -0.86 -5.86 -8.54
CA GLY A 305 -1.93 -6.87 -8.58
C GLY A 305 -2.25 -7.35 -9.99
N LEU A 306 -2.44 -6.45 -10.95
CA LEU A 306 -2.67 -6.82 -12.36
C LEU A 306 -1.42 -7.46 -12.97
N PHE A 307 -0.23 -6.94 -12.66
CA PHE A 307 1.02 -7.57 -13.08
C PHE A 307 1.10 -9.03 -12.61
N PHE A 308 0.85 -9.28 -11.32
CA PHE A 308 0.84 -10.61 -10.72
C PHE A 308 -0.19 -11.53 -11.37
N LEU A 309 -1.46 -11.10 -11.45
CA LEU A 309 -2.54 -11.92 -12.02
C LEU A 309 -2.27 -12.27 -13.48
N HIS A 310 -1.86 -11.29 -14.29
CA HIS A 310 -1.58 -11.56 -15.70
C HIS A 310 -0.40 -12.54 -15.84
N ASN A 311 0.63 -12.40 -15.02
CA ASN A 311 1.76 -13.31 -15.05
C ASN A 311 1.41 -14.74 -14.62
N LEU A 312 0.61 -14.86 -13.55
CA LEU A 312 0.15 -16.15 -13.01
C LEU A 312 -0.61 -16.97 -14.06
N PHE A 313 -1.45 -16.33 -14.86
CA PHE A 313 -2.29 -17.00 -15.83
C PHE A 313 -1.69 -17.12 -17.23
N ALA A 314 -0.94 -16.12 -17.71
CA ALA A 314 -0.43 -16.09 -19.09
C ALA A 314 1.03 -16.50 -19.25
N TYR A 315 1.91 -16.22 -18.26
CA TYR A 315 3.36 -16.27 -18.46
C TYR A 315 4.10 -17.16 -17.46
N LYS A 316 3.68 -18.42 -17.32
CA LYS A 316 4.23 -19.38 -16.34
C LYS A 316 5.77 -19.53 -16.38
N GLU A 317 6.36 -19.49 -17.57
CA GLU A 317 7.82 -19.60 -17.77
C GLU A 317 8.58 -18.34 -17.35
N ALA A 318 8.02 -17.16 -17.61
CA ALA A 318 8.65 -15.88 -17.27
C ALA A 318 8.39 -15.45 -15.82
N PHE A 319 7.50 -16.16 -15.11
CA PHE A 319 7.02 -15.80 -13.77
C PHE A 319 8.14 -15.53 -12.77
N LEU A 320 9.17 -16.38 -12.73
CA LEU A 320 10.29 -16.20 -11.81
C LEU A 320 11.04 -14.89 -12.10
N VAL A 321 11.47 -14.71 -13.36
CA VAL A 321 12.30 -13.57 -13.78
C VAL A 321 11.55 -12.26 -13.62
N SER A 322 10.27 -12.23 -13.97
CA SER A 322 9.44 -11.03 -13.88
C SER A 322 9.19 -10.60 -12.43
N HIS A 323 9.02 -11.55 -11.50
CA HIS A 323 8.82 -11.24 -10.08
C HIS A 323 10.13 -10.80 -9.40
N ILE A 324 11.28 -11.33 -9.83
CA ILE A 324 12.59 -10.81 -9.41
C ILE A 324 12.76 -9.37 -9.92
N ALA A 325 12.42 -9.08 -11.18
CA ALA A 325 12.48 -7.73 -11.73
C ALA A 325 11.54 -6.77 -10.97
N ALA A 326 10.33 -7.20 -10.65
CA ALA A 326 9.40 -6.44 -9.81
C ALA A 326 9.97 -6.19 -8.41
N PHE A 327 10.54 -7.22 -7.75
CA PHE A 327 11.21 -7.07 -6.45
C PHE A 327 12.30 -6.00 -6.49
N ILE A 328 13.20 -6.07 -7.48
CA ILE A 328 14.29 -5.11 -7.65
C ILE A 328 13.73 -3.70 -7.87
N LEU A 329 12.72 -3.54 -8.73
CA LEU A 329 12.10 -2.24 -9.00
C LEU A 329 11.47 -1.66 -7.73
N PHE A 330 10.57 -2.40 -7.08
CA PHE A 330 9.83 -1.94 -5.89
C PHE A 330 10.75 -1.64 -4.72
N LEU A 331 11.77 -2.48 -4.47
CA LEU A 331 12.76 -2.22 -3.44
C LEU A 331 13.64 -1.00 -3.77
N SER A 332 14.02 -0.82 -5.04
CA SER A 332 14.76 0.36 -5.47
C SER A 332 13.95 1.65 -5.30
N LEU A 333 12.67 1.64 -5.69
CA LEU A 333 11.77 2.77 -5.47
C LEU A 333 11.61 3.11 -3.98
N SER A 334 11.47 2.09 -3.12
CA SER A 334 11.44 2.26 -1.67
C SER A 334 12.74 2.91 -1.14
N LEU A 335 13.91 2.45 -1.60
CA LEU A 335 15.21 3.04 -1.23
C LEU A 335 15.33 4.51 -1.67
N VAL A 336 14.87 4.84 -2.87
CA VAL A 336 14.89 6.21 -3.38
C VAL A 336 13.94 7.10 -2.57
N TYR A 337 12.74 6.63 -2.22
CA TYR A 337 11.80 7.37 -1.37
C TYR A 337 12.38 7.64 0.01
N TRP A 338 13.00 6.63 0.62
CA TRP A 338 13.65 6.78 1.90
C TRP A 338 14.78 7.81 1.86
N LYS A 339 15.66 7.72 0.86
CA LYS A 339 16.82 8.62 0.75
C LYS A 339 16.44 10.05 0.38
N ARG A 340 15.43 10.24 -0.48
CA ARG A 340 15.08 11.53 -1.06
C ARG A 340 13.97 12.26 -0.30
N GLU A 341 12.96 11.56 0.17
CA GLU A 341 11.77 12.16 0.80
C GLU A 341 11.66 11.83 2.30
N GLN A 342 12.44 10.88 2.82
CA GLN A 342 12.32 10.37 4.20
C GLN A 342 10.89 9.93 4.57
N SER A 343 10.07 9.63 3.56
CA SER A 343 8.70 9.19 3.74
C SER A 343 8.65 7.82 4.39
N TRP A 344 7.78 7.65 5.39
CA TRP A 344 7.57 6.36 6.05
C TRP A 344 6.55 5.51 5.31
N PHE A 345 5.48 6.12 4.78
CA PHE A 345 4.35 5.41 4.19
C PHE A 345 4.69 4.83 2.81
N SER A 346 5.17 5.66 1.87
CA SER A 346 5.60 5.16 0.55
C SER A 346 6.71 4.13 0.68
N THR A 347 7.76 4.42 1.47
CA THR A 347 8.87 3.47 1.70
C THR A 347 8.35 2.12 2.19
N PHE A 348 7.41 2.11 3.15
CA PHE A 348 6.78 0.89 3.66
C PHE A 348 6.01 0.14 2.57
N ILE A 349 5.09 0.80 1.87
CA ILE A 349 4.23 0.13 0.89
C ILE A 349 5.07 -0.44 -0.27
N TYR A 350 5.98 0.34 -0.85
CA TYR A 350 6.84 -0.14 -1.94
C TYR A 350 7.75 -1.29 -1.49
N ALA A 351 8.33 -1.23 -0.28
CA ALA A 351 9.15 -2.32 0.23
C ALA A 351 8.34 -3.61 0.42
N MET A 352 7.15 -3.51 1.03
CA MET A 352 6.29 -4.68 1.26
C MET A 352 5.82 -5.31 -0.05
N THR A 353 5.45 -4.51 -1.05
CA THR A 353 5.11 -5.02 -2.39
C THR A 353 6.31 -5.68 -3.07
N GLY A 354 7.52 -5.11 -2.91
CA GLY A 354 8.75 -5.75 -3.36
C GLY A 354 8.97 -7.11 -2.70
N TYR A 355 8.84 -7.21 -1.38
CA TYR A 355 8.97 -8.48 -0.67
C TYR A 355 7.90 -9.50 -1.04
N MET A 356 6.68 -9.05 -1.30
CA MET A 356 5.62 -9.90 -1.83
C MET A 356 6.00 -10.47 -3.21
N ALA A 357 6.57 -9.66 -4.10
CA ALA A 357 7.10 -10.12 -5.38
C ALA A 357 8.20 -11.17 -5.20
N LEU A 358 9.15 -10.92 -4.30
CA LEU A 358 10.21 -11.88 -3.97
C LEU A 358 9.64 -13.19 -3.40
N SER A 359 8.63 -13.13 -2.52
CA SER A 359 8.00 -14.33 -1.98
C SER A 359 7.34 -15.16 -3.07
N PHE A 360 6.64 -14.55 -4.03
CA PHE A 360 6.09 -15.28 -5.18
C PHE A 360 7.17 -15.88 -6.07
N ALA A 361 8.28 -15.16 -6.29
CA ALA A 361 9.43 -15.70 -7.00
C ALA A 361 10.00 -16.95 -6.30
N LEU A 362 10.19 -16.91 -4.98
CA LEU A 362 10.67 -18.05 -4.19
C LEU A 362 9.70 -19.23 -4.21
N ILE A 363 8.39 -18.97 -4.13
CA ILE A 363 7.35 -20.01 -4.22
C ILE A 363 7.38 -20.72 -5.56
N LYS A 364 7.68 -20.00 -6.65
CA LYS A 364 7.83 -20.62 -7.97
C LYS A 364 9.16 -21.35 -8.13
N ALA A 365 10.23 -20.86 -7.50
CA ALA A 365 11.59 -21.38 -7.66
C ALA A 365 11.85 -22.68 -6.90
N PHE A 366 11.28 -22.82 -5.69
CA PHE A 366 11.57 -23.94 -4.79
C PHE A 366 10.36 -24.85 -4.60
N PRO A 367 10.55 -26.18 -4.61
CA PRO A 367 9.47 -27.11 -4.29
C PRO A 367 9.10 -27.05 -2.81
N VAL A 368 7.92 -27.56 -2.46
CA VAL A 368 7.58 -27.89 -1.07
C VAL A 368 8.39 -29.12 -0.68
N PRO A 369 9.11 -29.11 0.46
CA PRO A 369 9.08 -28.12 1.55
C PRO A 369 10.18 -27.04 1.54
N GLU A 370 11.16 -27.10 0.64
CA GLU A 370 12.31 -26.18 0.60
C GLU A 370 11.93 -24.69 0.49
N VAL A 371 10.82 -24.39 -0.17
CA VAL A 371 10.24 -23.03 -0.26
C VAL A 371 10.10 -22.36 1.10
N PHE A 372 9.75 -23.12 2.14
CA PHE A 372 9.54 -22.60 3.47
C PHE A 372 10.85 -22.12 4.11
N VAL A 373 11.96 -22.82 3.84
CA VAL A 373 13.30 -22.40 4.26
C VAL A 373 13.69 -21.12 3.52
N ALA A 374 13.46 -21.05 2.21
CA ALA A 374 13.77 -19.86 1.42
C ALA A 374 12.98 -18.63 1.90
N LEU A 375 11.67 -18.78 2.16
CA LEU A 375 10.82 -17.72 2.71
C LEU A 375 11.24 -17.34 4.14
N SER A 376 11.70 -18.30 4.95
CA SER A 376 12.27 -18.00 6.26
C SER A 376 13.55 -17.15 6.13
N LEU A 377 14.42 -17.46 5.17
CA LEU A 377 15.65 -16.69 4.95
C LEU A 377 15.34 -15.27 4.44
N GLN A 378 14.32 -15.13 3.57
CA GLN A 378 13.82 -13.83 3.13
C GLN A 378 13.48 -12.92 4.32
N SER A 379 12.89 -13.46 5.40
CA SER A 379 12.56 -12.70 6.63
C SER A 379 13.75 -11.94 7.21
N LEU A 380 14.98 -12.50 7.12
CA LEU A 380 16.19 -11.79 7.57
C LEU A 380 16.50 -10.57 6.71
N VAL A 381 16.30 -10.67 5.39
CA VAL A 381 16.46 -9.55 4.46
C VAL A 381 15.44 -8.45 4.77
N VAL A 382 14.19 -8.83 5.07
CA VAL A 382 13.14 -7.89 5.46
C VAL A 382 13.48 -7.19 6.78
N ILE A 383 14.02 -7.90 7.77
CA ILE A 383 14.42 -7.29 9.05
C ILE A 383 15.61 -6.34 8.86
N ALA A 384 16.61 -6.72 8.07
CA ALA A 384 17.78 -5.90 7.80
C ALA A 384 17.39 -4.56 7.15
N THR A 385 16.50 -4.61 6.17
CA THR A 385 15.96 -3.41 5.50
C THR A 385 15.00 -2.62 6.38
N ALA A 386 14.17 -3.27 7.21
CA ALA A 386 13.32 -2.59 8.18
C ALA A 386 14.13 -1.73 9.16
N ILE A 387 15.28 -2.24 9.59
CA ILE A 387 16.24 -1.50 10.44
C ILE A 387 16.84 -0.33 9.67
N TYR A 388 17.23 -0.53 8.41
CA TYR A 388 17.75 0.54 7.56
C TYR A 388 16.74 1.68 7.37
N PHE A 389 15.48 1.33 7.10
CA PHE A 389 14.36 2.26 6.98
C PHE A 389 13.82 2.77 8.32
N ARG A 390 14.34 2.28 9.45
CA ARG A 390 13.83 2.56 10.80
C ARG A 390 12.31 2.37 10.91
N SER A 391 11.75 1.43 10.15
CA SER A 391 10.30 1.24 10.02
C SER A 391 9.80 0.11 10.91
N ARG A 392 9.04 0.47 11.95
CA ARG A 392 8.37 -0.49 12.82
C ARG A 392 7.31 -1.33 12.10
N PHE A 393 6.64 -0.75 11.11
CA PHE A 393 5.56 -1.43 10.39
C PHE A 393 6.10 -2.61 9.59
N ILE A 394 7.26 -2.47 8.94
CA ILE A 394 7.92 -3.57 8.22
C ILE A 394 8.26 -4.72 9.18
N VAL A 395 8.80 -4.41 10.38
CA VAL A 395 9.12 -5.44 11.39
C VAL A 395 7.87 -6.21 11.83
N VAL A 396 6.77 -5.51 12.10
CA VAL A 396 5.50 -6.11 12.54
C VAL A 396 4.94 -7.01 11.45
N SER A 397 4.83 -6.51 10.21
CA SER A 397 4.32 -7.29 9.08
C SER A 397 5.17 -8.53 8.82
N ASN A 398 6.50 -8.39 8.86
CA ASN A 398 7.41 -9.52 8.69
C ASN A 398 7.25 -10.58 9.78
N CYS A 399 7.03 -10.16 11.04
CA CYS A 399 6.76 -11.09 12.14
C CYS A 399 5.48 -11.90 11.90
N LEU A 400 4.40 -11.24 11.48
CA LEU A 400 3.14 -11.91 11.15
C LEU A 400 3.30 -12.88 9.97
N ILE A 401 3.98 -12.45 8.90
CA ILE A 401 4.26 -13.29 7.73
C ILE A 401 5.10 -14.51 8.14
N PHE A 402 6.13 -14.33 8.96
CA PHE A 402 6.97 -15.42 9.45
C PHE A 402 6.17 -16.46 10.26
N ILE A 403 5.24 -16.01 11.11
CA ILE A 403 4.32 -16.92 11.82
C ILE A 403 3.43 -17.66 10.83
N SER A 404 2.85 -16.97 9.84
CA SER A 404 2.01 -17.61 8.82
C SER A 404 2.77 -18.67 8.01
N ILE A 405 4.04 -18.40 7.66
CA ILE A 405 4.92 -19.38 6.98
C ILE A 405 5.11 -20.62 7.86
N LEU A 406 5.31 -20.44 9.16
CA LEU A 406 5.53 -21.55 10.10
C LEU A 406 4.27 -22.39 10.28
N ILE A 407 3.10 -21.76 10.41
CA ILE A 407 1.79 -22.44 10.45
C ILE A 407 1.58 -23.21 9.15
N ALA A 408 1.79 -22.58 8.00
CA ALA A 408 1.63 -23.21 6.69
C ALA A 408 2.57 -24.40 6.50
N TYR A 409 3.83 -24.29 6.94
CA TYR A 409 4.79 -25.40 6.96
C TYR A 409 4.21 -26.57 7.75
N THR A 410 3.84 -26.37 9.02
CA THR A 410 3.30 -27.44 9.88
C THR A 410 2.02 -28.08 9.33
N ALA A 411 1.20 -27.34 8.58
CA ALA A 411 -0.02 -27.86 7.99
C ALA A 411 0.22 -28.66 6.69
N LEU A 412 1.25 -28.31 5.92
CA LEU A 412 1.52 -28.89 4.60
C LEU A 412 2.55 -30.01 4.63
N THR A 413 3.50 -30.00 5.57
CA THR A 413 4.55 -31.02 5.66
C THR A 413 4.13 -32.17 6.56
N LYS A 414 3.90 -33.35 5.95
CA LYS A 414 3.53 -34.58 6.68
C LYS A 414 4.72 -35.28 7.36
N GLN A 415 5.95 -34.98 6.96
CA GLN A 415 7.17 -35.57 7.51
C GLN A 415 8.22 -34.48 7.74
N GLU A 416 8.80 -34.45 8.93
CA GLU A 416 9.84 -33.51 9.32
C GLU A 416 11.21 -33.99 8.82
N GLN A 417 11.80 -33.25 7.87
CA GLN A 417 13.14 -33.53 7.31
C GLN A 417 14.22 -32.61 7.91
N GLY A 418 13.96 -32.01 9.08
CA GLY A 418 14.92 -31.16 9.79
C GLY A 418 14.98 -29.69 9.38
N MET A 419 14.13 -29.26 8.44
CA MET A 419 14.01 -27.85 8.06
C MET A 419 13.51 -26.94 9.19
N SER A 420 12.83 -27.52 10.18
CA SER A 420 12.44 -26.86 11.43
C SER A 420 13.62 -26.29 12.22
N ILE A 421 14.84 -26.84 12.06
CA ILE A 421 16.08 -26.22 12.60
C ILE A 421 16.36 -24.88 11.93
N GLY A 422 16.17 -24.79 10.60
CA GLY A 422 16.38 -23.55 9.84
C GLY A 422 15.48 -22.42 10.33
N PHE A 423 14.21 -22.72 10.59
CA PHE A 423 13.27 -21.77 11.20
C PHE A 423 13.71 -21.29 12.58
N GLY A 424 14.16 -22.21 13.45
CA GLY A 424 14.70 -21.88 14.77
C GLY A 424 15.93 -20.96 14.67
N ALA A 425 16.85 -21.26 13.76
CA ALA A 425 18.03 -20.45 13.51
C ALA A 425 17.66 -19.04 13.02
N VAL A 426 16.82 -18.93 11.98
CA VAL A 426 16.33 -17.65 11.45
C VAL A 426 15.64 -16.83 12.54
N ALA A 427 14.81 -17.44 13.38
CA ALA A 427 14.13 -16.76 14.47
C ALA A 427 15.13 -16.24 15.54
N LEU A 428 16.16 -17.02 15.90
CA LEU A 428 17.23 -16.56 16.79
C LEU A 428 18.02 -15.38 16.20
N PHE A 429 18.40 -15.46 14.93
CA PHE A 429 19.09 -14.38 14.23
C PHE A 429 18.23 -13.12 14.16
N SER A 430 16.94 -13.26 13.83
CA SER A 430 15.96 -12.17 13.82
C SER A 430 15.86 -11.48 15.18
N ALA A 431 15.69 -12.25 16.26
CA ALA A 431 15.64 -11.73 17.62
C ALA A 431 16.94 -11.01 18.02
N ARG A 432 18.10 -11.52 17.57
CA ARG A 432 19.42 -10.95 17.85
C ARG A 432 19.63 -9.63 17.12
N ILE A 433 19.33 -9.58 15.83
CA ILE A 433 19.45 -8.38 14.99
C ILE A 433 18.57 -7.26 15.56
N LEU A 434 17.31 -7.56 15.92
CA LEU A 434 16.41 -6.61 16.55
C LEU A 434 16.92 -6.13 17.93
N ASN A 435 17.55 -7.01 18.70
CA ASN A 435 18.13 -6.63 19.99
C ASN A 435 19.31 -5.66 19.86
N LEU A 436 20.14 -5.81 18.82
CA LEU A 436 21.32 -4.95 18.60
C LEU A 436 20.92 -3.54 18.16
N GLN A 437 19.74 -3.38 17.56
CA GLN A 437 19.28 -2.11 16.97
C GLN A 437 18.08 -1.52 17.72
N LYS A 438 17.95 -1.86 19.01
CA LYS A 438 16.83 -1.43 19.86
C LYS A 438 16.70 0.09 19.92
N ASP A 439 17.82 0.81 19.92
CA ASP A 439 17.85 2.27 20.03
C ASP A 439 17.49 2.98 18.72
N ARG A 440 17.61 2.30 17.57
CA ARG A 440 17.24 2.86 16.25
C ARG A 440 15.75 2.75 15.94
N LEU A 441 15.03 1.86 16.63
CA LEU A 441 13.61 1.60 16.42
C LEU A 441 12.85 2.16 17.63
N ALA A 442 12.33 3.38 17.52
CA ALA A 442 11.55 4.01 18.59
C ALA A 442 10.28 3.18 18.93
N LEU A 443 10.34 2.47 20.08
CA LEU A 443 9.28 1.76 20.83
C LEU A 443 8.83 0.32 20.44
N LYS A 444 8.59 -0.49 21.51
CA LYS A 444 7.92 -1.82 21.63
C LYS A 444 8.43 -3.02 20.81
N THR A 445 9.64 -2.99 20.27
CA THR A 445 10.29 -4.19 19.65
C THR A 445 10.54 -5.35 20.62
N ASP A 446 10.40 -5.11 21.93
CA ASP A 446 10.54 -6.15 22.95
C ASP A 446 9.53 -7.29 22.80
N LEU A 447 8.30 -7.01 22.37
CA LEU A 447 7.27 -8.04 22.13
C LEU A 447 7.63 -8.89 20.90
N MET A 448 7.99 -8.26 19.79
CA MET A 448 8.37 -8.97 18.56
C MET A 448 9.60 -9.85 18.77
N ARG A 449 10.59 -9.35 19.52
CA ARG A 449 11.76 -10.13 19.94
C ARG A 449 11.36 -11.34 20.79
N ILE A 450 10.40 -11.19 21.71
CA ILE A 450 9.90 -12.32 22.54
C ILE A 450 9.24 -13.35 21.62
N ILE A 451 8.40 -12.92 20.68
CA ILE A 451 7.74 -13.82 19.73
C ILE A 451 8.77 -14.66 18.95
N TYR A 452 9.81 -14.04 18.39
CA TYR A 452 10.88 -14.78 17.70
C TYR A 452 11.63 -15.76 18.62
N LEU A 453 11.91 -15.38 19.88
CA LEU A 453 12.54 -16.28 20.84
C LEU A 453 11.63 -17.45 21.23
N VAL A 454 10.32 -17.21 21.37
CA VAL A 454 9.33 -18.27 21.65
C VAL A 454 9.24 -19.23 20.47
N ILE A 455 9.22 -18.72 19.24
CA ILE A 455 9.25 -19.56 18.04
C ILE A 455 10.51 -20.43 18.01
N ALA A 456 11.69 -19.83 18.23
CA ALA A 456 12.93 -20.60 18.31
C ALA A 456 12.89 -21.66 19.42
N PHE A 457 12.36 -21.31 20.60
CA PHE A 457 12.25 -22.22 21.73
C PHE A 457 11.47 -23.50 21.38
N PHE A 458 10.38 -23.40 20.61
CA PHE A 458 9.60 -24.55 20.19
C PHE A 458 10.18 -25.27 18.96
N ALA A 459 10.78 -24.52 18.02
CA ALA A 459 11.29 -25.09 16.78
C ALA A 459 12.43 -26.10 16.98
N PHE A 460 13.41 -25.81 17.86
CA PHE A 460 14.56 -26.70 18.06
C PHE A 460 14.19 -28.06 18.70
N PRO A 461 13.43 -28.12 19.82
CA PRO A 461 13.00 -29.40 20.39
C PRO A 461 12.12 -30.20 19.43
N TYR A 462 11.19 -29.52 18.72
CA TYR A 462 10.33 -30.16 17.74
C TYR A 462 11.14 -30.79 16.59
N ALA A 463 12.10 -30.05 16.02
CA ALA A 463 12.95 -30.56 14.96
C ALA A 463 13.76 -31.79 15.39
N LEU A 464 14.40 -31.71 16.57
CA LEU A 464 15.24 -32.80 17.08
C LEU A 464 14.44 -34.03 17.49
N TYR A 465 13.17 -33.88 17.86
CA TYR A 465 12.29 -35.00 18.15
C TYR A 465 12.10 -35.92 16.94
N TYR A 466 11.99 -35.35 15.74
CA TYR A 466 11.79 -36.12 14.50
C TYR A 466 13.10 -36.48 13.79
N LEU A 467 14.15 -35.69 13.96
CA LEU A 467 15.44 -35.93 13.31
C LEU A 467 16.31 -36.98 13.99
N VAL A 468 16.21 -37.09 15.30
CA VAL A 468 17.09 -37.92 16.11
C VAL A 468 16.35 -39.22 16.46
N PRO A 469 17.00 -40.40 16.41
CA PRO A 469 16.35 -41.64 16.84
C PRO A 469 15.81 -41.51 18.26
N GLY A 470 14.66 -42.14 18.54
CA GLY A 470 13.92 -41.95 19.79
C GLY A 470 14.75 -42.10 21.08
N ALA A 471 15.76 -42.98 21.05
CA ALA A 471 16.70 -43.19 22.16
C ALA A 471 17.57 -41.97 22.51
N TYR A 472 17.85 -41.09 21.54
CA TYR A 472 18.75 -39.94 21.70
C TYR A 472 18.03 -38.59 21.79
N VAL A 473 16.69 -38.55 21.73
CA VAL A 473 15.89 -37.31 21.82
C VAL A 473 16.22 -36.53 23.09
N VAL A 474 16.35 -37.22 24.23
CA VAL A 474 16.67 -36.64 25.54
C VAL A 474 18.05 -35.96 25.52
N VAL A 475 19.03 -36.65 24.94
CA VAL A 475 20.41 -36.14 24.79
C VAL A 475 20.43 -34.92 23.86
N ALA A 476 19.68 -34.97 22.76
CA ALA A 476 19.58 -33.86 21.81
C ALA A 476 18.96 -32.61 22.45
N TRP A 477 17.86 -32.75 23.21
CA TRP A 477 17.24 -31.62 23.91
C TRP A 477 18.11 -31.08 25.04
N ALA A 478 18.84 -31.94 25.76
CA ALA A 478 19.85 -31.50 26.72
C ALA A 478 20.97 -30.69 26.03
N GLY A 479 21.39 -31.09 24.83
CA GLY A 479 22.31 -30.34 23.97
C GLY A 479 21.78 -28.95 23.62
N VAL A 480 20.50 -28.82 23.24
CA VAL A 480 19.85 -27.52 22.99
C VAL A 480 19.84 -26.64 24.23
N ALA A 481 19.54 -27.21 25.40
CA ALA A 481 19.58 -26.46 26.65
C ALA A 481 20.98 -25.92 26.95
N LEU A 482 22.02 -26.75 26.76
CA LEU A 482 23.41 -26.34 26.90
C LEU A 482 23.77 -25.20 25.92
N PHE A 483 23.33 -25.32 24.67
CA PHE A 483 23.48 -24.27 23.67
C PHE A 483 22.86 -22.94 24.12
N TYR A 484 21.65 -22.96 24.69
CA TYR A 484 21.03 -21.74 25.23
C TYR A 484 21.79 -21.14 26.42
N TYR A 485 22.35 -21.96 27.30
CA TYR A 485 23.22 -21.46 28.38
C TYR A 485 24.52 -20.85 27.84
N ALA A 486 25.14 -21.47 26.82
CA ALA A 486 26.31 -20.92 26.14
C ALA A 486 25.98 -19.57 25.49
N MET A 487 24.85 -19.47 24.79
CA MET A 487 24.36 -18.21 24.23
C MET A 487 24.10 -17.17 25.32
N ASN A 488 23.51 -17.54 26.46
CA ASN A 488 23.36 -16.63 27.60
C ASN A 488 24.72 -16.12 28.12
N TRP A 489 25.75 -16.97 28.16
CA TRP A 489 27.08 -16.57 28.62
C TRP A 489 27.75 -15.56 27.66
N ILE A 490 27.69 -15.84 26.36
CA ILE A 490 28.26 -14.99 25.30
C ILE A 490 27.51 -13.65 25.22
N ILE A 491 26.17 -13.70 25.24
CA ILE A 491 25.32 -12.53 24.99
C ILE A 491 24.96 -11.79 26.29
N ARG A 492 25.19 -12.39 27.46
CA ARG A 492 24.85 -11.88 28.80
C ARG A 492 23.37 -11.48 28.94
N ASN A 493 22.46 -12.24 28.34
CA ASN A 493 21.02 -11.95 28.37
C ASN A 493 20.22 -13.06 29.05
N ARG A 494 19.58 -12.69 30.18
CA ARG A 494 18.80 -13.58 31.07
C ARG A 494 17.68 -14.36 30.36
N ARG A 495 17.19 -13.91 29.20
CA ARG A 495 16.14 -14.62 28.45
C ARG A 495 16.61 -15.96 27.87
N TYR A 496 17.83 -16.04 27.38
CA TYR A 496 18.42 -17.30 26.90
C TYR A 496 18.61 -18.30 28.05
N ARG A 497 18.91 -17.79 29.26
CA ARG A 497 18.98 -18.62 30.47
C ARG A 497 17.63 -19.27 30.79
N TRP A 498 16.54 -18.50 30.68
CA TRP A 498 15.18 -19.02 30.86
C TRP A 498 14.81 -20.05 29.78
N MET A 499 15.21 -19.84 28.52
CA MET A 499 15.02 -20.87 27.47
C MET A 499 15.75 -22.17 27.84
N GLY A 500 17.00 -22.09 28.33
CA GLY A 500 17.73 -23.27 28.82
C GLY A 500 17.03 -24.00 29.96
N HIS A 501 16.51 -23.28 30.96
CA HIS A 501 15.73 -23.87 32.06
C HIS A 501 14.45 -24.54 31.56
N LEU A 502 13.71 -23.90 30.66
CA LEU A 502 12.47 -24.42 30.10
C LEU A 502 12.71 -25.65 29.21
N THR A 503 13.81 -25.69 28.43
CA THR A 503 14.15 -26.86 27.62
C THR A 503 14.56 -28.04 28.50
N LEU A 504 15.30 -27.81 29.60
CA LEU A 504 15.57 -28.87 30.59
C LEU A 504 14.30 -29.39 31.25
N LEU A 505 13.38 -28.51 31.62
CA LEU A 505 12.08 -28.89 32.18
C LEU A 505 11.27 -29.74 31.18
N LEU A 506 11.23 -29.31 29.92
CA LEU A 506 10.57 -30.06 28.84
C LEU A 506 11.21 -31.45 28.65
N THR A 507 12.54 -31.52 28.72
CA THR A 507 13.30 -32.78 28.66
C THR A 507 12.95 -33.70 29.82
N ALA A 508 12.89 -33.17 31.05
CA ALA A 508 12.49 -33.94 32.23
C ALA A 508 11.05 -34.45 32.12
N LEU A 509 10.12 -33.62 31.64
CA LEU A 509 8.74 -34.00 31.43
C LEU A 509 8.62 -35.11 30.37
N TYR A 510 9.35 -35.00 29.26
CA TYR A 510 9.38 -36.02 28.21
C TYR A 510 9.92 -37.35 28.73
N VAL A 511 11.00 -37.34 29.50
CA VAL A 511 11.55 -38.56 30.15
C VAL A 511 10.53 -39.19 31.10
N MET A 512 9.81 -38.38 31.89
CA MET A 512 8.77 -38.90 32.78
C MET A 512 7.58 -39.53 32.03
N ILE A 513 7.12 -38.91 30.94
CA ILE A 513 5.92 -39.34 30.21
C ILE A 513 6.22 -40.48 29.23
N VAL A 514 7.28 -40.36 28.42
CA VAL A 514 7.61 -41.29 27.33
C VAL A 514 8.63 -42.34 27.78
N GLY A 515 9.60 -41.94 28.60
CA GLY A 515 10.62 -42.85 29.13
C GLY A 515 10.07 -43.95 30.05
N THR A 516 8.86 -43.76 30.60
CA THR A 516 8.14 -44.80 31.35
C THR A 516 7.46 -45.83 30.46
N ARG A 517 7.17 -45.50 29.19
CA ARG A 517 6.32 -46.31 28.28
C ARG A 517 7.05 -47.04 27.14
N GLN A 518 8.19 -46.56 26.65
CA GLN A 518 8.75 -47.05 25.37
C GLN A 518 10.23 -47.50 25.35
N LEU A 519 11.01 -47.34 26.43
CA LEU A 519 12.45 -47.66 26.42
C LEU A 519 12.77 -48.95 27.19
N GLU A 520 13.71 -49.74 26.64
CA GLU A 520 14.32 -50.90 27.31
C GLU A 520 14.94 -50.49 28.67
N PRO A 521 14.90 -51.38 29.70
CA PRO A 521 15.25 -51.04 31.08
C PRO A 521 16.65 -50.42 31.26
N GLN A 522 17.61 -50.80 30.42
CA GLN A 522 19.01 -50.40 30.55
C GLN A 522 19.25 -48.94 30.14
N TYR A 523 18.62 -48.46 29.06
CA TYR A 523 18.70 -47.06 28.62
C TYR A 523 17.90 -46.09 29.51
N ARG A 524 16.87 -46.61 30.20
CA ARG A 524 16.07 -45.87 31.17
C ARG A 524 16.93 -45.42 32.35
N ILE A 525 17.68 -46.35 32.95
CA ILE A 525 18.52 -46.09 34.13
C ILE A 525 19.62 -45.07 33.79
N LEU A 526 20.33 -45.25 32.66
CA LEU A 526 21.41 -44.36 32.25
C LEU A 526 20.91 -42.93 31.97
N SER A 527 19.75 -42.78 31.32
CA SER A 527 19.15 -41.47 31.04
C SER A 527 18.68 -40.74 32.31
N PHE A 528 18.09 -41.46 33.26
CA PHE A 528 17.71 -40.88 34.57
C PHE A 528 18.93 -40.46 35.40
N LEU A 529 20.02 -41.24 35.35
CA LEU A 529 21.26 -40.91 36.05
C LEU A 529 21.93 -39.66 35.48
N ILE A 530 22.09 -39.57 34.15
CA ILE A 530 22.69 -38.41 33.49
C ILE A 530 21.84 -37.15 33.74
N LEU A 531 20.51 -37.24 33.62
CA LEU A 531 19.61 -36.11 33.83
C LEU A 531 19.61 -35.65 35.30
N GLY A 532 19.57 -36.60 36.25
CA GLY A 532 19.63 -36.33 37.69
C GLY A 532 20.93 -35.67 38.10
N SER A 533 22.07 -36.17 37.59
CA SER A 533 23.39 -35.57 37.83
C SER A 533 23.49 -34.15 37.25
N LEU A 534 22.98 -33.92 36.04
CA LEU A 534 23.01 -32.59 35.41
C LEU A 534 22.15 -31.56 36.18
N MET A 535 20.97 -31.97 36.67
CA MET A 535 20.09 -31.13 37.49
C MET A 535 20.74 -30.75 38.84
N LEU A 536 21.43 -31.70 39.48
CA LEU A 536 22.17 -31.46 40.73
C LEU A 536 23.30 -30.45 40.53
N VAL A 537 24.08 -30.58 39.46
CA VAL A 537 25.18 -29.65 39.15
C VAL A 537 24.66 -28.24 38.89
N VAL A 538 23.59 -28.09 38.10
CA VAL A 538 22.99 -26.77 37.82
C VAL A 538 22.41 -26.13 39.09
N SER A 539 21.76 -26.92 39.95
CA SER A 539 21.21 -26.46 41.24
C SER A 539 22.31 -25.95 42.19
N LEU A 540 23.42 -26.69 42.30
CA LEU A 540 24.58 -26.30 43.12
C LEU A 540 25.23 -25.01 42.63
N VAL A 541 25.45 -24.87 41.32
CA VAL A 541 26.06 -23.66 40.72
C VAL A 541 25.21 -22.43 40.97
N PHE A 542 23.89 -22.54 40.84
CA PHE A 542 22.98 -21.43 41.10
C PHE A 542 22.94 -21.04 42.59
N THR A 543 22.93 -22.02 43.48
CA THR A 543 22.90 -21.80 44.93
C THR A 543 24.17 -21.07 45.40
N ILE A 544 25.34 -21.49 44.91
CA ILE A 544 26.63 -20.85 45.22
C ILE A 544 26.69 -19.42 44.65
N SER A 545 26.19 -19.20 43.43
CA SER A 545 26.18 -17.86 42.81
C SER A 545 25.27 -16.86 43.54
N ARG A 546 24.16 -17.32 44.12
CA ARG A 546 23.21 -16.51 44.89
C ARG A 546 23.74 -16.19 46.28
N ALA A 547 24.40 -17.15 46.93
CA ALA A 547 25.07 -16.93 48.22
C ALA A 547 26.17 -15.87 48.14
N LYS A 548 27.00 -15.90 47.07
CA LYS A 548 28.05 -14.88 46.85
C LYS A 548 27.53 -13.47 46.55
N ARG A 549 26.32 -13.33 45.98
CA ARG A 549 25.68 -12.02 45.75
C ARG A 549 25.11 -11.43 47.04
N LYS A 550 24.40 -12.23 47.84
CA LYS A 550 23.90 -11.80 49.16
C LYS A 550 25.02 -11.39 50.11
N ALA A 551 26.14 -12.12 50.10
CA ALA A 551 27.30 -11.79 50.91
C ALA A 551 27.97 -10.46 50.53
N ARG A 552 27.85 -9.99 49.28
CA ARG A 552 28.38 -8.70 48.82
C ARG A 552 27.42 -7.52 48.99
N GLU A 553 26.12 -7.78 49.05
CA GLU A 553 25.09 -6.76 49.31
C GLU A 553 24.98 -6.47 50.82
N GLY A 554 25.11 -7.51 51.68
CA GLY A 554 25.11 -7.32 53.14
C GLY A 554 26.32 -6.55 53.69
N THR A 555 27.51 -6.66 53.08
CA THR A 555 28.69 -5.89 53.53
C THR A 555 28.65 -4.41 53.14
N LYS A 556 27.72 -4.00 52.26
CA LYS A 556 27.55 -2.59 51.86
C LYS A 556 26.56 -1.84 52.75
N GLU A 557 25.55 -2.52 53.29
CA GLU A 557 24.61 -1.95 54.28
C GLU A 557 25.22 -1.81 55.68
N GLU A 558 26.27 -2.57 56.01
CA GLU A 558 26.99 -2.43 57.30
C GLU A 558 28.13 -1.38 57.26
N ALA A 559 28.40 -0.79 56.09
CA ALA A 559 29.48 0.19 55.88
C ALA A 559 28.98 1.61 55.53
N GLU A 560 27.67 1.82 55.47
CA GLU A 560 26.98 3.13 55.52
C GLU A 560 26.36 3.31 56.91
#